data_AF-A0AA38PPJ1-F1
#
_entry.id   AF-A0AA38PPJ1-F1
#
_cell.length_a   1.000
_cell.length_b   1.000
_cell.length_c   1.000
_cell.angle_alpha   90.00
_cell.angle_beta   90.00
_cell.angle_gamma   90.00
#
_symmetry.space_group_name_H-M   'P 1'
#
loop_
_entity.id
_entity.type
_entity.pdbx_description
1 polymer ?
#
loop_
_entity_poly.entity_id
_entity_poly.type
_entity_poly.pdbx_seq_one_letter_code
_entity_poly.pdbx_strand_id
1 'polypeptide(L)' 'RKHGPNTKDFRNFEIQDGYIYVKLKDRKLLCIPRVLTEGRSVREIIIDEAHCLLAHLSSKKTLAYLRD' A
#
# COMPACT_ATOMS: atom_id res chain seq x y z
N ARG A 1 10.62 23.37 18.48
CA ARG A 1 9.13 23.34 18.51
C ARG A 1 8.66 22.02 17.90
N LYS A 2 8.25 21.04 18.72
CA LYS A 2 7.65 19.78 18.21
C LYS A 2 6.17 20.04 17.92
N HIS A 3 5.84 20.38 16.67
CA HIS A 3 4.46 20.20 16.20
C HIS A 3 4.30 18.70 16.01
N GLY A 4 3.59 18.04 16.93
CA GLY A 4 3.15 16.67 16.70
C GLY A 4 2.22 16.62 15.48
N PRO A 5 2.09 15.46 14.82
CA PRO A 5 1.22 15.30 13.66
C PRO A 5 -0.18 15.85 13.93
N ASN A 6 -0.62 16.79 13.12
CA ASN A 6 -1.93 17.43 13.25
C ASN A 6 -3.00 16.43 12.79
N THR A 7 -4.02 16.17 13.60
CA THR A 7 -5.10 15.22 13.29
C THR A 7 -5.86 15.57 12.00
N LYS A 8 -5.78 16.83 11.56
CA LYS A 8 -6.33 17.28 10.27
C LYS A 8 -5.66 16.60 9.07
N ASP A 9 -4.40 16.17 9.18
CA ASP A 9 -3.61 15.59 8.09
C ASP A 9 -3.94 14.10 7.86
N PHE A 10 -4.69 13.47 8.77
CA PHE A 10 -5.01 12.03 8.71
C PHE A 10 -6.48 11.73 8.49
N ARG A 11 -7.33 12.71 8.16
CA ARG A 11 -8.77 12.49 7.96
C ARG A 11 -9.09 11.54 6.81
N ASN A 12 -8.15 11.39 5.88
CA ASN A 12 -8.25 10.48 4.76
C ASN A 12 -7.73 9.08 5.09
N PHE A 13 -7.25 8.80 6.31
CA PHE A 13 -6.88 7.45 6.71
C PHE A 13 -8.00 6.80 7.51
N GLU A 14 -8.16 5.49 7.31
CA GLU A 14 -9.07 4.67 8.12
C GLU A 14 -8.40 3.37 8.53
N ILE A 15 -8.83 2.84 9.67
CA ILE A 15 -8.45 1.52 10.14
C ILE A 15 -9.64 0.60 9.92
N GLN A 16 -9.43 -0.48 9.19
CA GLN A 16 -10.42 -1.54 8.99
C GLN A 16 -9.73 -2.88 9.16
N ASP A 17 -10.30 -3.76 9.99
CA ASP A 17 -9.80 -5.12 10.26
C ASP A 17 -8.32 -5.18 10.66
N GLY A 18 -7.83 -4.14 11.37
CA GLY A 18 -6.42 -4.02 11.78
C GLY A 18 -5.47 -3.48 10.71
N TYR A 19 -5.97 -3.18 9.50
CA TYR A 19 -5.20 -2.60 8.42
C TYR A 19 -5.48 -1.10 8.25
N ILE A 20 -4.45 -0.36 7.84
CA ILE A 20 -4.55 1.07 7.56
C ILE A 20 -4.81 1.25 6.07
N TYR A 21 -5.84 2.03 5.73
CA TYR A 21 -6.16 2.41 4.36
C TYR A 21 -6.13 3.93 4.21
N VAL A 22 -5.82 4.40 3.01
CA VAL A 22 -6.00 5.79 2.60
C VAL A 22 -7.17 5.90 1.64
N LYS A 23 -8.14 6.74 1.99
CA LYS A 23 -9.26 7.18 1.14
C LYS A 23 -8.79 8.28 0.21
N LEU A 24 -8.84 8.01 -1.08
CA LEU A 24 -8.78 9.00 -2.13
C LEU A 24 -10.22 9.27 -2.62
N LYS A 25 -10.42 10.28 -3.47
CA LYS A 25 -11.76 10.66 -3.94
C LYS A 25 -12.54 9.49 -4.58
N ASP A 26 -11.84 8.65 -5.34
CA ASP A 26 -12.48 7.61 -6.18
C ASP A 26 -12.06 6.19 -5.80
N ARG A 27 -11.16 6.03 -4.83
CA ARG A 27 -10.61 4.72 -4.45
C ARG A 27 -10.08 4.68 -3.03
N LYS A 28 -9.93 3.46 -2.51
CA LYS A 28 -9.37 3.17 -1.19
C LYS A 28 -8.14 2.29 -1.37
N LEU A 29 -6.99 2.74 -0.86
CA LEU A 29 -5.73 2.03 -1.03
C LEU A 29 -5.22 1.49 0.31
N LEU A 30 -4.77 0.25 0.33
CA LEU A 30 -4.13 -0.36 1.49
C LEU A 30 -2.72 0.25 1.69
N CYS A 31 -2.43 0.69 2.91
CA CYS A 31 -1.12 1.21 3.26
C CYS A 31 -0.16 0.07 3.57
N ILE A 32 0.74 -0.24 2.63
CA ILE A 32 1.81 -1.21 2.85
C ILE A 32 3.04 -0.53 3.46
N PRO A 33 3.43 -0.87 4.71
CA PRO A 33 4.58 -0.28 5.35
C PRO A 33 5.90 -0.71 4.68
N ARG A 34 6.98 0.06 4.90
CA ARG A 34 8.34 -0.36 4.51
C ARG A 34 8.96 -1.15 5.66
N VAL A 35 8.63 -2.44 5.74
CA VAL A 35 9.17 -3.35 6.76
C VAL A 35 9.76 -4.59 6.09
N LEU A 36 10.74 -5.18 6.76
CA LEU A 36 11.29 -6.48 6.41
C LEU A 36 10.56 -7.56 7.20
N THR A 37 10.19 -8.64 6.53
CA THR A 37 9.68 -9.89 7.13
C THR A 37 10.60 -11.01 6.68
N GLU A 38 11.16 -11.79 7.61
CA GLU A 38 12.13 -12.85 7.29
C GLU A 38 13.28 -12.40 6.36
N GLY A 39 13.75 -11.16 6.53
CA GLY A 39 14.82 -10.57 5.72
C GLY A 39 14.40 -10.08 4.32
N ARG A 40 13.13 -10.23 3.91
CA ARG A 40 12.59 -9.73 2.64
C ARG A 40 11.67 -8.53 2.86
N SER A 41 11.65 -7.58 1.93
CA SER A 41 10.71 -6.46 1.99
C SER A 41 9.30 -6.94 1.72
N VAL A 42 8.35 -6.59 2.60
CA VAL A 42 6.92 -6.87 2.39
C VAL A 42 6.43 -6.31 1.04
N ARG A 43 6.96 -5.15 0.63
CA ARG A 43 6.62 -4.56 -0.67
C ARG A 43 7.15 -5.39 -1.84
N GLU A 44 8.37 -5.93 -1.74
CA GLU A 44 8.93 -6.79 -2.78
C GLU A 44 8.13 -8.08 -2.90
N ILE A 45 7.78 -8.70 -1.77
CA ILE A 45 6.93 -9.91 -1.74
C ILE A 45 5.59 -9.64 -2.45
N ILE A 46 4.92 -8.54 -2.15
CA ILE A 46 3.64 -8.19 -2.80
C ILE A 46 3.81 -7.93 -4.31
N ILE A 47 4.90 -7.28 -4.73
CA ILE A 47 5.19 -7.04 -6.14
C ILE A 47 5.46 -8.35 -6.89
N ASP A 48 6.24 -9.24 -6.28
CA ASP A 48 6.60 -10.56 -6.81
C ASP A 48 5.33 -11.42 -6.96
N GLU A 49 4.50 -11.47 -5.92
CA GLU A 49 3.22 -12.19 -5.96
C GLU A 49 2.27 -11.61 -7.02
N ALA A 50 2.14 -10.29 -7.10
CA ALA A 50 1.35 -9.65 -8.15
C ALA A 50 1.91 -9.95 -9.55
N HIS A 51 3.23 -10.07 -9.71
CA HIS A 51 3.83 -10.44 -10.98
C HIS A 51 3.57 -11.90 -11.34
N CYS A 52 3.65 -12.83 -10.38
CA CYS A 52 3.32 -14.24 -10.54
C CYS A 52 1.82 -14.47 -10.82
N LEU A 53 0.93 -13.81 -10.07
CA LEU A 53 -0.52 -13.87 -10.30
C LEU A 53 -0.89 -13.32 -11.69
N LEU A 54 -0.17 -12.29 -12.13
CA LEU A 54 -0.38 -11.63 -13.40
C LEU A 54 0.64 -12.07 -14.46
N ALA A 55 1.21 -13.28 -14.38
CA ALA A 55 2.39 -13.81 -15.10
C ALA A 55 2.48 -13.63 -16.64
N HIS A 56 1.60 -12.85 -17.25
CA HIS A 56 1.60 -12.43 -18.65
C HIS A 56 1.57 -10.91 -18.86
N LEU A 57 1.71 -10.10 -17.81
CA LEU A 57 1.59 -8.66 -17.89
C LEU A 57 2.94 -7.98 -17.61
N SER A 58 3.39 -7.14 -18.55
CA SER A 58 4.58 -6.28 -18.39
C SER A 58 4.52 -5.50 -17.07
N SER A 59 5.67 -5.15 -16.48
CA SER A 59 5.79 -4.42 -15.21
C SER A 59 4.87 -3.20 -15.08
N LYS A 60 4.56 -2.53 -16.20
CA LYS A 60 3.60 -1.40 -16.24
C LYS A 60 2.18 -1.80 -15.84
N LYS A 61 1.74 -2.99 -16.24
CA LYS A 61 0.42 -3.55 -15.95
C LYS A 61 0.36 -4.14 -14.53
N THR A 62 1.45 -4.74 -14.03
CA THR A 62 1.58 -5.12 -12.61
C THR A 62 1.48 -3.88 -11.70
N LEU A 63 2.13 -2.78 -12.07
CA LEU A 63 2.02 -1.52 -11.33
C LEU A 63 0.62 -0.91 -11.38
N ALA A 64 -0.09 -1.06 -12.50
CA ALA A 64 -1.48 -0.62 -12.61
C ALA A 64 -2.37 -1.45 -11.67
N TYR A 65 -2.22 -2.77 -11.64
CA TYR A 65 -2.95 -3.66 -10.73
C TYR A 65 -2.70 -3.33 -9.25
N LEU A 66 -1.46 -3.05 -8.85
CA LEU A 66 -1.14 -2.65 -7.46
C LEU A 66 -1.72 -1.29 -7.04
N ARG A 67 -2.24 -0.50 -8.00
CA ARG A 67 -2.78 0.86 -7.78
C ARG A 67 -4.29 0.93 -7.84
N ASP A 68 -4.95 -0.12 -8.32
CA ASP A 68 -6.41 -0.27 -8.32
C ASP A 68 -6.84 -1.04 -7.06
#